data_AF-A0A6J4F338-F1
#
_entry.id   AF-A0A6J4F338-F1
#
_cell.length_a   1.000
_cell.length_b   1.000
_cell.length_c   1.000
_cell.angle_alpha   90.00
_cell.angle_beta   90.00
_cell.angle_gamma   90.00
#
_symmetry.space_group_name_H-M   'P 1'
#
loop_
_entity.id
_entity.type
_entity.pdbx_description
1 polymer ?
#
loop_
_entity_poly.entity_id
_entity_poly.type
_entity_poly.pdbx_seq_one_letter_code
_entity_poly.pdbx_strand_id
1 'polypeptide(L)'
;MGTRGPRLLRQTTNHVLDALLKAAETAYHGQPIGMKSLHDIVEGLKAGAHFDEFYRHAYTEIIDAVEQDKLAQERTNAYGRLMIHPLNEDLQDGRLDRDMLPNVFSFFHLVLGDDAQKYGDQCKEIVVGMKEELGDQFHWDLFYADPQAKRIQWHTLTRIATSFKRWELRKDWFIKLMQYTPTTVSLGQSAFVTREIDHSEEPRVFGNREFCAFFQALFRPLTEMAPADEPAFRKEFGSDPHHLIGHFLVHLATCEV
;
A
#
# COMPACT_ATOMS: atom_id res chain seq x y z
N MET A 1 1.02 11.39 -9.38
CA MET A 1 1.75 11.71 -8.14
C MET A 1 2.62 12.93 -8.42
N GLY A 2 2.63 13.99 -7.61
CA GLY A 2 3.64 15.04 -7.84
C GLY A 2 3.47 16.42 -7.21
N THR A 3 2.25 16.87 -6.84
CA THR A 3 2.05 18.27 -6.42
C THR A 3 1.85 18.50 -4.92
N ARG A 4 1.54 17.45 -4.13
CA ARG A 4 1.32 17.58 -2.67
C ARG A 4 2.61 17.59 -1.86
N GLY A 5 3.55 16.67 -2.12
CA GLY A 5 4.85 16.65 -1.44
C GLY A 5 5.61 17.99 -1.51
N PRO A 6 5.74 18.61 -2.70
CA PRO A 6 6.38 19.93 -2.83
C PRO A 6 5.63 21.06 -2.11
N ARG A 7 4.29 20.99 -2.02
CA ARG A 7 3.48 21.99 -1.30
C ARG A 7 3.64 21.83 0.22
N LEU A 8 3.69 20.61 0.72
CA LEU A 8 3.88 20.32 2.14
C LEU A 8 5.28 20.75 2.60
N LEU A 9 6.33 20.35 1.86
CA LEU A 9 7.71 20.80 2.11
C LEU A 9 7.81 22.34 2.12
N ARG A 10 7.12 23.00 1.19
CA ARG A 10 7.05 24.47 1.16
C ARG A 10 6.35 25.05 2.40
N GLN A 11 5.25 24.44 2.85
CA GLN A 11 4.52 24.88 4.04
C GLN A 11 5.35 24.71 5.32
N THR A 12 6.00 23.55 5.48
CA THR A 12 6.90 23.28 6.61
C THR A 12 8.11 24.23 6.60
N THR A 13 8.70 24.48 5.42
CA THR A 13 9.80 25.44 5.27
C THR A 13 9.37 26.86 5.65
N ASN A 14 8.15 27.28 5.27
CA ASN A 14 7.63 28.58 5.65
C ASN A 14 7.45 28.69 7.17
N HIS A 15 6.96 27.65 7.85
CA HIS A 15 6.87 27.67 9.32
C HIS A 15 8.23 27.72 10.01
N VAL A 16 9.26 27.05 9.47
CA VAL A 16 10.64 27.17 9.97
C VAL A 16 11.15 28.61 9.83
N LEU A 17 10.88 29.26 8.69
CA LEU A 17 11.29 30.65 8.44
C LEU A 17 10.53 31.65 9.34
N ASP A 18 9.24 31.42 9.61
CA ASP A 18 8.44 32.23 10.53
C ASP A 18 8.93 32.10 11.99
N ALA A 19 9.31 30.88 12.39
CA ALA A 19 9.90 30.64 13.71
C ALA A 19 11.27 31.34 13.86
N LEU A 20 12.08 31.33 12.80
CA LEU A 20 13.35 32.05 12.73
C LEU A 20 13.16 33.57 12.81
N LEU A 21 12.14 34.10 12.13
CA LEU A 21 11.75 35.52 12.23
C LEU A 21 11.33 35.89 13.66
N LYS A 22 10.48 35.10 14.31
CA LYS A 22 10.08 35.33 15.72
C LYS A 22 11.27 35.27 16.68
N ALA A 23 12.17 34.32 16.49
CA ALA A 23 13.38 34.21 17.31
C ALA A 23 14.28 35.44 17.15
N ALA A 24 14.43 35.92 15.91
CA ALA A 24 15.18 37.14 15.61
C ALA A 24 14.52 38.40 16.22
N GLU A 25 13.19 38.53 16.11
CA GLU A 25 12.44 39.63 16.73
C GLU A 25 12.56 39.64 18.26
N THR A 26 12.48 38.47 18.89
CA THR A 26 12.60 38.32 20.34
C THR A 26 14.02 38.62 20.82
N ALA A 27 15.04 38.19 20.09
CA ALA A 27 16.43 38.39 20.47
C ALA A 27 16.92 39.83 20.25
N TYR A 28 16.35 40.56 19.28
CA TYR A 28 16.89 41.85 18.85
C TYR A 28 15.98 43.07 19.09
N HIS A 29 14.71 42.90 19.51
CA HIS A 29 13.81 44.00 19.96
C HIS A 29 13.90 45.30 19.12
N GLY A 30 13.93 45.20 17.79
CA GLY A 30 13.99 46.36 16.88
C GLY A 30 15.39 46.94 16.63
N GLN A 31 16.46 46.31 17.10
CA GLN A 31 17.83 46.69 16.76
C GLN A 31 18.27 46.14 15.38
N PRO A 32 19.22 46.79 14.68
CA PRO A 32 19.72 46.33 13.40
C PRO A 32 20.35 44.94 13.52
N ILE A 33 19.81 43.97 12.79
CA ILE A 33 20.33 42.60 12.75
C ILE A 33 21.51 42.55 11.78
N GLY A 34 22.70 42.23 12.30
CA GLY A 34 23.89 41.98 11.47
C GLY A 34 23.89 40.58 10.86
N MET A 35 24.58 40.41 9.74
CA MET A 35 24.71 39.11 9.04
C MET A 35 25.26 38.00 9.96
N LYS A 36 26.14 38.35 10.89
CA LYS A 36 26.71 37.45 11.90
C LYS A 36 25.64 36.94 12.89
N SER A 37 24.76 37.83 13.34
CA SER A 37 23.64 37.52 14.24
C SER A 37 22.62 36.57 13.60
N LEU A 38 22.33 36.79 12.32
CA LEU A 38 21.50 35.87 11.54
C LEU A 38 22.14 34.48 11.43
N HIS A 39 23.46 34.43 11.22
CA HIS A 39 24.21 33.18 11.19
C HIS A 39 24.16 32.45 12.54
N ASP A 40 24.33 33.17 13.65
CA ASP A 40 24.28 32.62 15.00
C ASP A 40 22.88 32.09 15.35
N ILE A 41 21.81 32.77 14.91
CA ILE A 41 20.42 32.28 15.05
C ILE A 41 20.21 31.02 14.20
N VAL A 42 20.68 31.00 12.95
CA VAL A 42 20.57 29.84 12.05
C VAL A 42 21.32 28.62 12.61
N GLU A 43 22.55 28.81 13.12
CA GLU A 43 23.31 27.74 13.76
C GLU A 43 22.64 27.28 15.07
N GLY A 44 22.08 28.21 15.84
CA GLY A 44 21.24 27.88 16.99
C GLY A 44 19.98 27.09 16.61
N LEU A 45 19.38 27.37 15.45
CA LEU A 45 18.23 26.63 14.93
C LEU A 45 18.58 25.21 14.47
N LYS A 46 19.84 24.98 14.07
CA LYS A 46 20.36 23.67 13.66
C LYS A 46 20.77 22.79 14.84
N ALA A 47 21.19 23.39 15.96
CA ALA A 47 21.81 22.68 17.08
C ALA A 47 21.05 22.79 18.41
N GLY A 48 20.02 23.64 18.49
CA GLY A 48 19.35 24.01 19.73
C GLY A 48 18.12 23.15 20.06
N ALA A 49 18.11 22.55 21.25
CA ALA A 49 17.01 21.74 21.80
C ALA A 49 15.66 22.49 21.90
N HIS A 50 15.65 23.82 21.84
CA HIS A 50 14.41 24.62 21.82
C HIS A 50 13.58 24.43 20.54
N PHE A 51 14.16 23.91 19.47
CA PHE A 51 13.44 23.62 18.23
C PHE A 51 13.14 22.12 18.03
N ASP A 52 13.61 21.24 18.93
CA ASP A 52 13.37 19.79 18.82
C ASP A 52 11.89 19.46 18.80
N GLU A 53 11.10 20.08 19.68
CA GLU A 53 9.64 19.88 19.74
C GLU A 53 8.94 20.32 18.45
N PHE A 54 9.42 21.43 17.86
CA PHE A 54 8.93 21.93 16.58
C PHE A 54 9.29 20.99 15.42
N TYR A 55 10.54 20.52 15.35
CA TYR A 55 10.96 19.54 14.34
C TYR A 55 10.21 18.21 14.50
N ARG A 56 9.94 17.79 15.73
CA ARG A 56 9.15 16.58 16.01
C ARG A 56 7.71 16.73 15.54
N HIS A 57 7.10 17.89 15.75
CA HIS A 57 5.76 18.19 15.24
C HIS A 57 5.70 18.21 13.70
N ALA A 58 6.64 18.93 13.06
CA ALA A 58 6.76 18.98 11.61
C ALA A 58 7.01 17.59 11.00
N TYR A 59 7.79 16.75 11.70
CA TYR A 59 8.04 15.37 11.33
C TYR A 59 6.77 14.52 11.41
N THR A 60 5.99 14.61 12.49
CA THR A 60 4.71 13.90 12.63
C THR A 60 3.72 14.31 11.52
N GLU A 61 3.59 15.60 11.23
CA GLU A 61 2.72 16.08 10.14
C GLU A 61 3.13 15.54 8.77
N ILE A 62 4.43 15.41 8.50
CA ILE A 62 4.94 14.83 7.25
C ILE A 62 4.61 13.34 7.18
N ILE A 63 4.80 12.58 8.27
CA ILE A 63 4.45 11.17 8.34
C ILE A 63 2.94 10.99 8.12
N ASP A 64 2.10 11.72 8.85
CA ASP A 64 0.65 11.65 8.74
C ASP A 64 0.17 11.98 7.32
N ALA A 65 0.76 13.01 6.68
CA ALA A 65 0.42 13.37 5.31
C ALA A 65 0.83 12.30 4.29
N VAL A 66 1.96 11.62 4.49
CA VAL A 66 2.39 10.51 3.64
C VAL A 66 1.52 9.27 3.85
N GLU A 67 1.15 8.96 5.09
CA GLU A 67 0.19 7.89 5.38
C GLU A 67 -1.17 8.21 4.76
N GLN A 68 -1.66 9.45 4.85
CA GLN A 68 -2.89 9.88 4.19
C GLN A 68 -2.80 9.84 2.66
N ASP A 69 -1.65 10.17 2.05
CA ASP A 69 -1.47 10.06 0.60
C ASP A 69 -1.41 8.59 0.15
N LYS A 70 -0.76 7.71 0.92
CA LYS A 70 -0.83 6.25 0.70
C LYS A 70 -2.28 5.75 0.77
N LEU A 71 -3.01 6.11 1.82
CA LEU A 71 -4.44 5.75 1.97
C LEU A 71 -5.30 6.34 0.84
N ALA A 72 -5.01 7.56 0.37
CA ALA A 72 -5.71 8.17 -0.75
C ALA A 72 -5.37 7.49 -2.09
N GLN A 73 -4.11 7.10 -2.30
CA GLN A 73 -3.69 6.31 -3.46
C GLN A 73 -4.32 4.91 -3.45
N GLU A 74 -4.41 4.26 -2.29
CA GLU A 74 -5.13 3.00 -2.09
C GLU A 74 -6.61 3.12 -2.50
N ARG A 75 -7.26 4.25 -2.20
CA ARG A 75 -8.65 4.51 -2.65
C ARG A 75 -8.77 4.61 -4.17
N THR A 76 -7.71 5.01 -4.88
CA THR A 76 -7.65 5.08 -6.35
C THR A 76 -6.98 3.87 -7.02
N ASN A 77 -6.46 2.92 -6.24
CA ASN A 77 -5.72 1.77 -6.73
C ASN A 77 -6.68 0.73 -7.33
N ALA A 78 -6.96 0.84 -8.63
CA ALA A 78 -7.85 -0.07 -9.36
C ALA A 78 -7.38 -1.54 -9.28
N TYR A 79 -6.06 -1.77 -9.40
CA TYR A 79 -5.49 -3.11 -9.27
C TYR A 79 -5.60 -3.67 -7.86
N GLY A 80 -5.30 -2.86 -6.84
CA GLY A 80 -5.51 -3.25 -5.45
C GLY A 80 -6.97 -3.61 -5.17
N ARG A 81 -7.93 -2.81 -5.66
CA ARG A 81 -9.37 -3.10 -5.56
C ARG A 81 -9.73 -4.42 -6.24
N LEU A 82 -9.24 -4.67 -7.44
CA LEU A 82 -9.45 -5.94 -8.16
C LEU A 82 -8.95 -7.15 -7.36
N MET A 83 -7.76 -7.04 -6.75
CA MET A 83 -7.16 -8.14 -6.01
C MET A 83 -7.77 -8.35 -4.62
N ILE A 84 -8.28 -7.30 -3.97
CA ILE A 84 -8.93 -7.38 -2.65
C ILE A 84 -10.41 -7.71 -2.77
N HIS A 85 -11.05 -7.48 -3.92
CA HIS A 85 -12.47 -7.75 -4.13
C HIS A 85 -12.93 -9.14 -3.65
N PRO A 86 -12.21 -10.25 -3.93
CA PRO A 86 -12.58 -11.58 -3.43
C PRO A 86 -12.54 -11.72 -1.90
N LEU A 87 -11.82 -10.84 -1.20
CA LEU A 87 -11.68 -10.85 0.26
C LEU A 87 -12.76 -10.01 0.97
N ASN A 88 -13.61 -9.29 0.23
CA ASN A 88 -14.53 -8.32 0.81
C ASN A 88 -15.46 -8.93 1.86
N GLU A 89 -15.96 -10.15 1.65
CA GLU A 89 -16.80 -10.86 2.62
C GLU A 89 -16.04 -11.13 3.91
N ASP A 90 -14.85 -11.73 3.84
CA ASP A 90 -14.04 -12.05 5.01
C ASP A 90 -13.56 -10.81 5.77
N LEU A 91 -13.32 -9.69 5.07
CA LEU A 91 -13.02 -8.38 5.66
C LEU A 91 -14.24 -7.70 6.29
N GLN A 92 -15.46 -7.97 5.81
CA GLN A 92 -16.69 -7.44 6.39
C GLN A 92 -17.15 -8.23 7.61
N ASP A 93 -17.00 -9.56 7.54
CA ASP A 93 -17.31 -10.50 8.63
C ASP A 93 -16.30 -10.44 9.79
N GLY A 94 -15.17 -9.72 9.61
CA GLY A 94 -14.10 -9.62 10.60
C GLY A 94 -13.25 -10.90 10.73
N ARG A 95 -13.31 -11.81 9.74
CA ARG A 95 -12.41 -12.99 9.69
C ARG A 95 -10.99 -12.60 9.30
N LEU A 96 -10.86 -11.51 8.53
CA LEU A 96 -9.60 -10.89 8.17
C LEU A 96 -9.63 -9.42 8.60
N ASP A 97 -8.52 -8.96 9.17
CA ASP A 97 -8.38 -7.56 9.58
C ASP A 97 -7.97 -6.68 8.39
N ARG A 98 -8.58 -5.50 8.26
CA ARG A 98 -8.22 -4.52 7.23
C ARG A 98 -6.83 -3.93 7.45
N ASP A 99 -6.34 -3.95 8.67
CA ASP A 99 -5.01 -3.45 9.00
C ASP A 99 -3.90 -4.25 8.30
N MET A 100 -4.21 -5.47 7.85
CA MET A 100 -3.29 -6.33 7.11
C MET A 100 -3.07 -5.89 5.64
N LEU A 101 -3.97 -5.08 5.07
CA LEU A 101 -3.96 -4.73 3.64
C LEU A 101 -2.66 -4.10 3.11
N PRO A 102 -1.95 -3.22 3.84
CA PRO A 102 -0.65 -2.72 3.42
C PRO A 102 0.39 -3.83 3.20
N ASN A 103 0.35 -4.88 4.03
CA ASN A 103 1.24 -6.04 3.90
C ASN A 103 0.83 -6.92 2.71
N VAL A 104 -0.48 -7.01 2.42
CA VAL A 104 -0.98 -7.68 1.20
C VAL A 104 -0.48 -6.98 -0.07
N PHE A 105 -0.54 -5.66 -0.14
CA PHE A 105 -0.02 -4.93 -1.30
C PHE A 105 1.50 -5.08 -1.43
N SER A 106 2.22 -5.10 -0.31
CA SER A 106 3.67 -5.38 -0.29
C SER A 106 3.96 -6.79 -0.80
N PHE A 107 3.17 -7.78 -0.39
CA PHE A 107 3.25 -9.16 -0.89
C PHE A 107 3.06 -9.24 -2.41
N PHE A 108 2.07 -8.54 -2.98
CA PHE A 108 1.88 -8.51 -4.43
C PHE A 108 3.12 -7.97 -5.15
N HIS A 109 3.71 -6.88 -4.67
CA HIS A 109 4.96 -6.36 -5.24
C HIS A 109 6.13 -7.35 -5.11
N LEU A 110 6.26 -8.04 -3.98
CA LEU A 110 7.33 -9.03 -3.78
C LEU A 110 7.21 -10.26 -4.68
N VAL A 111 5.98 -10.67 -5.01
CA VAL A 111 5.74 -11.84 -5.88
C VAL A 111 5.82 -11.50 -7.36
N LEU A 112 5.33 -10.32 -7.74
CA LEU A 112 5.16 -9.93 -9.14
C LEU A 112 6.34 -9.08 -9.64
N GLY A 113 7.05 -8.38 -8.76
CA GLY A 113 8.08 -7.43 -9.15
C GLY A 113 7.49 -6.33 -10.04
N ASP A 114 8.16 -6.05 -11.16
CA ASP A 114 7.77 -5.00 -12.11
C ASP A 114 6.39 -5.22 -12.75
N ASP A 115 5.91 -6.46 -12.79
CA ASP A 115 4.57 -6.77 -13.33
C ASP A 115 3.46 -6.15 -12.47
N ALA A 116 3.68 -5.92 -11.17
CA ALA A 116 2.69 -5.27 -10.31
C ALA A 116 2.37 -3.85 -10.79
N GLN A 117 3.41 -3.08 -11.15
CA GLN A 117 3.24 -1.72 -11.67
C GLN A 117 2.52 -1.74 -13.02
N LYS A 118 2.94 -2.64 -13.92
CA LYS A 118 2.31 -2.83 -15.23
C LYS A 118 0.82 -3.14 -15.10
N TYR A 119 0.44 -4.08 -14.23
CA TYR A 119 -0.97 -4.42 -13.99
C TYR A 119 -1.74 -3.26 -13.35
N GLY A 120 -1.08 -2.51 -12.46
CA GLY A 120 -1.60 -1.26 -11.90
C GLY A 120 -1.99 -0.25 -12.98
N ASP A 121 -1.07 0.02 -13.91
CA ASP A 121 -1.29 0.96 -15.01
C ASP A 121 -2.38 0.49 -15.97
N GLN A 122 -2.39 -0.80 -16.33
CA GLN A 122 -3.44 -1.39 -17.17
C GLN A 122 -4.83 -1.29 -16.52
N CYS A 123 -4.95 -1.62 -15.23
CA CYS A 123 -6.23 -1.50 -14.50
C CYS A 123 -6.71 -0.04 -14.45
N LYS A 124 -5.77 0.90 -14.28
CA LYS A 124 -6.06 2.33 -14.27
C LYS A 124 -6.57 2.80 -15.64
N GLU A 125 -5.94 2.38 -16.73
CA GLU A 125 -6.38 2.69 -18.10
C GLU A 125 -7.79 2.17 -18.37
N ILE A 126 -8.09 0.93 -17.96
CA ILE A 126 -9.44 0.35 -18.06
C ILE A 126 -10.45 1.23 -17.31
N VAL A 127 -10.20 1.55 -16.03
CA VAL A 127 -11.12 2.37 -15.23
C VAL A 127 -11.31 3.77 -15.81
N VAL A 128 -10.26 4.38 -16.35
CA VAL A 128 -10.36 5.69 -17.00
C VAL A 128 -11.24 5.58 -18.24
N GLY A 129 -11.00 4.62 -19.13
CA GLY A 129 -11.82 4.39 -20.32
C GLY A 129 -13.29 4.12 -19.98
N MET A 130 -13.55 3.28 -18.98
CA MET A 130 -14.91 3.00 -18.51
C MET A 130 -15.61 4.23 -17.95
N LYS A 131 -14.90 5.10 -17.22
CA LYS A 131 -15.47 6.35 -16.71
C LYS A 131 -15.74 7.37 -17.81
N GLU A 132 -14.89 7.42 -18.82
CA GLU A 132 -15.10 8.28 -20.00
C GLU A 132 -16.31 7.82 -20.83
N GLU A 133 -16.51 6.50 -20.96
CA GLU A 133 -17.63 5.93 -21.71
C GLU A 133 -18.96 5.97 -20.95
N LEU A 134 -18.96 5.61 -19.66
CA LEU A 134 -20.17 5.41 -18.86
C LEU A 134 -20.55 6.63 -18.02
N GLY A 135 -19.62 7.55 -17.78
CA GLY A 135 -19.83 8.73 -16.92
C GLY A 135 -20.35 8.34 -15.53
N ASP A 136 -21.50 8.89 -15.16
CA ASP A 136 -22.15 8.66 -13.86
C ASP A 136 -22.71 7.24 -13.69
N GLN A 137 -22.80 6.45 -14.76
CA GLN A 137 -23.25 5.05 -14.69
C GLN A 137 -22.13 4.09 -14.26
N PHE A 138 -20.89 4.57 -14.13
CA PHE A 138 -19.78 3.75 -13.68
C PHE A 138 -19.99 3.24 -12.25
N HIS A 139 -19.94 1.92 -12.08
CA HIS A 139 -19.80 1.26 -10.79
C HIS A 139 -18.71 0.18 -10.85
N TRP A 140 -18.12 -0.13 -9.71
CA TRP A 140 -16.96 -1.02 -9.64
C TRP A 140 -17.25 -2.45 -10.08
N ASP A 141 -18.49 -2.92 -9.96
CA ASP A 141 -18.85 -4.27 -10.43
C ASP A 141 -18.74 -4.42 -11.94
N LEU A 142 -18.92 -3.33 -12.71
CA LEU A 142 -18.65 -3.34 -14.15
C LEU A 142 -17.17 -3.59 -14.40
N PHE A 143 -16.30 -2.92 -13.63
CA PHE A 143 -14.85 -3.13 -13.73
C PHE A 143 -14.45 -4.54 -13.31
N TYR A 144 -15.03 -5.11 -12.25
CA TYR A 144 -14.76 -6.50 -11.84
C TYR A 144 -15.28 -7.53 -12.86
N ALA A 145 -16.34 -7.18 -13.61
CA ALA A 145 -16.87 -8.01 -14.68
C ALA A 145 -16.10 -7.85 -16.00
N ASP A 146 -15.26 -6.81 -16.15
CA ASP A 146 -14.53 -6.54 -17.38
C ASP A 146 -13.58 -7.70 -17.75
N PRO A 147 -13.62 -8.21 -19.00
CA PRO A 147 -12.78 -9.34 -19.41
C PRO A 147 -11.27 -9.07 -19.32
N GLN A 148 -10.80 -7.83 -19.50
CA GLN A 148 -9.38 -7.51 -19.39
C GLN A 148 -8.96 -7.44 -17.92
N ALA A 149 -9.78 -6.83 -17.05
CA ALA A 149 -9.55 -6.84 -15.61
C ALA A 149 -9.47 -8.28 -15.07
N LYS A 150 -10.40 -9.15 -15.46
CA LYS A 150 -10.36 -10.58 -15.08
C LYS A 150 -9.07 -11.26 -15.52
N ARG A 151 -8.59 -11.03 -16.74
CA ARG A 151 -7.31 -11.60 -17.21
C ARG A 151 -6.12 -11.14 -16.37
N ILE A 152 -6.07 -9.86 -15.99
CA ILE A 152 -5.03 -9.33 -15.10
C ILE A 152 -5.08 -10.05 -13.73
N GLN A 153 -6.28 -10.26 -13.19
CA GLN A 153 -6.47 -11.01 -11.95
C GLN A 153 -5.98 -12.46 -12.10
N TRP A 154 -6.33 -13.14 -13.19
CA TRP A 154 -5.91 -14.53 -13.45
C TRP A 154 -4.39 -14.68 -13.58
N HIS A 155 -3.73 -13.77 -14.31
CA HIS A 155 -2.26 -13.74 -14.42
C HIS A 155 -1.61 -13.52 -13.05
N THR A 156 -2.17 -12.63 -12.24
CA THR A 156 -1.69 -12.41 -10.87
C THR A 156 -1.82 -13.67 -10.02
N LEU A 157 -3.00 -14.29 -9.97
CA LEU A 157 -3.27 -15.45 -9.13
C LEU A 157 -2.45 -16.68 -9.53
N THR A 158 -2.29 -16.92 -10.84
CA THR A 158 -1.44 -18.01 -11.34
C THR A 158 0.04 -17.79 -11.01
N ARG A 159 0.52 -16.55 -11.08
CA ARG A 159 1.88 -16.19 -10.65
C ARG A 159 2.08 -16.39 -9.15
N ILE A 160 1.09 -15.99 -8.34
CA ILE A 160 1.09 -16.23 -6.89
C ILE A 160 1.17 -17.72 -6.60
N ALA A 161 0.29 -18.55 -7.17
CA ALA A 161 0.30 -20.00 -6.96
C ALA A 161 1.66 -20.62 -7.34
N THR A 162 2.25 -20.18 -8.45
CA THR A 162 3.56 -20.64 -8.91
C THR A 162 4.68 -20.28 -7.93
N SER A 163 4.54 -19.18 -7.18
CA SER A 163 5.50 -18.78 -6.15
C SER A 163 5.49 -19.68 -4.90
N PHE A 164 4.46 -20.51 -4.73
CA PHE A 164 4.28 -21.42 -3.58
C PHE A 164 4.71 -22.88 -3.87
N LYS A 165 5.64 -23.09 -4.81
CA LYS A 165 6.23 -24.43 -5.08
C LYS A 165 6.80 -25.10 -3.83
N ARG A 166 7.40 -24.31 -2.93
CA ARG A 166 7.85 -24.75 -1.59
C ARG A 166 6.83 -24.29 -0.56
N TRP A 167 5.72 -25.03 -0.46
CA TRP A 167 4.53 -24.62 0.29
C TRP A 167 4.84 -24.16 1.72
N GLU A 168 5.40 -25.05 2.56
CA GLU A 168 5.68 -24.74 3.98
C GLU A 168 6.56 -23.50 4.15
N LEU A 169 7.67 -23.43 3.40
CA LEU A 169 8.60 -22.30 3.48
C LEU A 169 7.94 -20.98 3.06
N ARG A 170 7.09 -21.01 2.04
CA ARG A 170 6.43 -19.81 1.50
C ARG A 170 5.23 -19.39 2.35
N LYS A 171 4.54 -20.34 2.96
CA LYS A 171 3.52 -20.11 3.98
C LYS A 171 4.11 -19.42 5.20
N ASP A 172 5.19 -19.97 5.76
CA ASP A 172 5.89 -19.38 6.91
C ASP A 172 6.40 -17.97 6.60
N TRP A 173 6.96 -17.76 5.40
CA TRP A 173 7.40 -16.45 4.95
C TRP A 173 6.23 -15.46 4.84
N PHE A 174 5.11 -15.88 4.27
CA PHE A 174 3.93 -15.03 4.12
C PHE A 174 3.37 -14.65 5.48
N ILE A 175 3.21 -15.60 6.41
CA ILE A 175 2.73 -15.34 7.77
C ILE A 175 3.61 -14.29 8.46
N LYS A 176 4.93 -14.44 8.39
CA LYS A 176 5.88 -13.45 8.94
C LYS A 176 5.77 -12.08 8.28
N LEU A 177 5.57 -12.04 6.97
CA LEU A 177 5.34 -10.79 6.23
C LEU A 177 4.06 -10.10 6.71
N MET A 178 3.00 -10.86 6.95
CA MET A 178 1.73 -10.30 7.42
C MET A 178 1.82 -9.76 8.86
N GLN A 179 2.65 -10.36 9.70
CA GLN A 179 2.94 -9.91 11.07
C GLN A 179 3.92 -8.73 11.13
N TYR A 180 4.59 -8.39 10.02
CA TYR A 180 5.59 -7.33 10.00
C TYR A 180 4.92 -5.94 10.06
N THR A 181 5.36 -5.11 11.00
CA THR A 181 5.03 -3.68 11.04
C THR A 181 6.18 -2.89 10.41
N PRO A 182 5.97 -2.24 9.26
CA PRO A 182 7.01 -1.45 8.62
C PRO A 182 7.48 -0.32 9.53
N THR A 183 8.76 -0.36 9.89
CA THR A 183 9.38 0.66 10.75
C THR A 183 9.92 1.84 9.96
N THR A 184 9.85 1.78 8.62
CA THR A 184 10.48 2.76 7.74
C THR A 184 9.51 3.17 6.64
N VAL A 185 9.25 4.47 6.53
CA VAL A 185 8.38 5.07 5.52
C VAL A 185 9.22 5.87 4.54
N SER A 186 9.01 5.68 3.24
CA SER A 186 9.64 6.50 2.20
C SER A 186 8.86 7.81 2.01
N LEU A 187 9.57 8.95 2.07
CA LEU A 187 9.07 10.28 1.73
C LEU A 187 9.32 10.66 0.26
N GLY A 188 9.98 9.78 -0.51
CA GLY A 188 10.38 9.99 -1.90
C GLY A 188 11.51 9.05 -2.32
N GLN A 189 12.03 9.21 -3.55
CA GLN A 189 13.03 8.29 -4.13
C GLN A 189 14.34 8.17 -3.32
N SER A 190 14.64 9.14 -2.45
CA SER A 190 15.90 9.19 -1.69
C SER A 190 15.73 9.54 -0.21
N ALA A 191 14.50 9.63 0.30
CA ALA A 191 14.23 10.03 1.68
C ALA A 191 13.43 8.94 2.39
N PHE A 192 13.98 8.43 3.48
CA PHE A 192 13.37 7.40 4.33
C PHE A 192 13.34 7.90 5.76
N VAL A 193 12.27 7.56 6.46
CA VAL A 193 12.03 7.96 7.82
C VAL A 193 11.68 6.74 8.66
N THR A 194 12.41 6.54 9.75
CA THR A 194 12.14 5.45 10.70
C THR A 194 11.07 5.89 11.67
N ARG A 195 9.91 5.22 11.67
CA ARG A 195 8.85 5.38 12.66
C ARG A 195 9.28 4.70 13.97
N GLU A 196 9.14 5.41 15.08
CA GLU A 196 9.27 4.81 16.41
C GLU A 196 8.13 3.79 16.58
N ILE A 197 8.49 2.54 16.85
CA ILE A 197 7.51 1.49 17.13
C ILE A 197 7.08 1.66 18.57
N ASP A 198 5.77 1.80 18.79
CA ASP A 198 5.23 1.67 20.13
C ASP A 198 5.29 0.20 20.54
N HIS A 199 6.25 -0.15 21.41
CA HIS A 199 6.39 -1.51 21.93
C HIS A 199 5.24 -1.94 22.86
N SER A 200 4.29 -1.05 23.15
CA SER A 200 3.06 -1.36 23.89
C SER A 200 1.90 -1.81 22.98
N GLU A 201 2.00 -1.65 21.66
CA GLU A 201 1.01 -2.21 20.73
C GLU A 201 1.08 -3.74 20.72
N GLU A 202 -0.07 -4.39 20.84
CA GLU A 202 -0.16 -5.85 20.75
C GLU A 202 0.35 -6.34 19.39
N PRO A 203 1.13 -7.44 19.34
CA PRO A 203 1.63 -7.97 18.08
C PRO A 203 0.47 -8.32 17.16
N ARG A 204 0.56 -7.93 15.88
CA ARG A 204 -0.43 -8.29 14.87
C ARG A 204 -0.56 -9.81 14.80
N VAL A 205 -1.74 -10.32 15.12
CA VAL A 205 -2.05 -11.76 15.07
C VAL A 205 -2.47 -12.12 13.65
N PHE A 206 -1.54 -12.69 12.88
CA PHE A 206 -1.84 -13.34 11.60
C PHE A 206 -1.20 -14.72 11.63
N GLY A 207 -2.00 -15.78 11.73
CA GLY A 207 -1.56 -17.15 11.88
C GLY A 207 -2.01 -18.05 10.73
N ASN A 208 -2.09 -19.35 11.02
CA ASN A 208 -2.49 -20.35 10.02
C ASN A 208 -3.95 -20.15 9.57
N ARG A 209 -4.85 -19.83 10.48
CA ARG A 209 -6.26 -19.64 10.19
C ARG A 209 -6.48 -18.46 9.25
N GLU A 210 -5.87 -17.31 9.54
CA GLU A 210 -5.94 -16.12 8.69
C GLU A 210 -5.28 -16.36 7.34
N PHE A 211 -4.17 -17.11 7.30
CA PHE A 211 -3.53 -17.55 6.06
C PHE A 211 -4.50 -18.37 5.19
N CYS A 212 -5.16 -19.38 5.77
CA CYS A 212 -6.08 -20.24 5.03
C CYS A 212 -7.29 -19.43 4.54
N ALA A 213 -7.92 -18.62 5.41
CA ALA A 213 -9.04 -17.76 5.04
C ALA A 213 -8.66 -16.79 3.90
N PHE A 214 -7.51 -16.12 4.01
CA PHE A 214 -7.01 -15.21 2.98
C PHE A 214 -6.83 -15.90 1.63
N PHE A 215 -6.11 -17.03 1.58
CA PHE A 215 -5.82 -17.67 0.30
C PHE A 215 -7.02 -18.39 -0.30
N GLN A 216 -7.92 -18.95 0.51
CA GLN A 216 -9.18 -19.52 0.02
C GLN A 216 -10.04 -18.45 -0.63
N ALA A 217 -10.21 -17.29 0.02
CA ALA A 217 -10.96 -16.17 -0.53
C ALA A 217 -10.30 -15.57 -1.78
N LEU A 218 -8.98 -15.32 -1.73
CA LEU A 218 -8.21 -14.73 -2.83
C LEU A 218 -8.30 -15.57 -4.11
N PHE A 219 -8.34 -16.90 -4.00
CA PHE A 219 -8.38 -17.82 -5.13
C PHE A 219 -9.77 -18.22 -5.62
N ARG A 220 -10.86 -17.76 -4.96
CA ARG A 220 -12.25 -17.98 -5.43
C ARG A 220 -12.45 -17.70 -6.92
N PRO A 221 -11.89 -16.63 -7.52
CA PRO A 221 -12.06 -16.37 -8.96
C PRO A 221 -11.54 -17.48 -9.89
N LEU A 222 -10.63 -18.34 -9.41
CA LEU A 222 -10.09 -19.48 -10.16
C LEU A 222 -10.74 -20.82 -9.75
N THR A 223 -11.15 -20.98 -8.49
CA THR A 223 -11.79 -22.22 -8.01
C THR A 223 -13.29 -22.26 -8.29
N GLU A 224 -13.95 -21.10 -8.27
CA GLU A 224 -15.39 -20.91 -8.51
C GLU A 224 -15.63 -20.10 -9.79
N MET A 225 -14.80 -20.33 -10.80
CA MET A 225 -14.88 -19.62 -12.08
C MET A 225 -16.24 -19.84 -12.75
N ALA A 226 -16.85 -18.75 -13.23
CA ALA A 226 -18.09 -18.84 -13.97
C ALA A 226 -17.89 -19.60 -15.30
N PRO A 227 -18.84 -20.45 -15.75
CA PRO A 227 -18.71 -21.19 -17.00
C PRO A 227 -18.48 -20.31 -18.24
N ALA A 228 -18.95 -19.06 -18.21
CA ALA A 228 -18.75 -18.09 -19.29
C ALA A 228 -17.30 -17.62 -19.42
N ASP A 229 -16.53 -17.66 -18.34
CA ASP A 229 -15.13 -17.21 -18.30
C ASP A 229 -14.15 -18.33 -18.68
N GLU A 230 -14.55 -19.60 -18.53
CA GLU A 230 -13.68 -20.76 -18.81
C GLU A 230 -13.06 -20.76 -20.22
N PRO A 231 -13.80 -20.49 -21.32
CA PRO A 231 -13.20 -20.49 -22.66
C PRO A 231 -12.14 -19.40 -22.82
N ALA A 232 -12.35 -18.23 -22.20
CA ALA A 232 -11.40 -17.13 -22.23
C ALA A 232 -10.14 -17.48 -21.44
N PHE A 233 -10.29 -18.10 -20.26
CA PHE A 233 -9.16 -18.59 -19.48
C PHE A 233 -8.37 -19.66 -20.24
N ARG A 234 -9.06 -20.68 -20.79
CA ARG A 234 -8.41 -21.76 -21.54
C ARG A 234 -7.66 -21.24 -22.77
N LYS A 235 -8.19 -20.22 -23.44
CA LYS A 235 -7.53 -19.56 -24.57
C LYS A 235 -6.23 -18.85 -24.13
N GLU A 236 -6.23 -18.24 -22.96
CA GLU A 236 -5.09 -17.49 -22.42
C GLU A 236 -3.99 -18.41 -21.88
N PHE A 237 -4.36 -19.44 -21.12
CA PHE A 237 -3.40 -20.28 -20.36
C PHE A 237 -3.21 -21.70 -20.92
N GLY A 238 -4.02 -22.12 -21.91
CA GLY A 238 -3.92 -23.43 -22.54
C GLY A 238 -4.50 -24.60 -21.75
N SER A 239 -4.94 -24.38 -20.50
CA SER A 239 -5.59 -25.38 -19.64
C SER A 239 -6.69 -24.75 -18.79
N ASP A 240 -7.48 -25.55 -18.08
CA ASP A 240 -8.36 -25.04 -17.02
C ASP A 240 -7.56 -24.66 -15.75
N PRO A 241 -8.16 -23.87 -14.83
CA PRO A 241 -7.48 -23.43 -13.62
C PRO A 241 -7.02 -24.58 -12.72
N HIS A 242 -7.83 -25.63 -12.56
CA HIS A 242 -7.53 -26.73 -11.65
C HIS A 242 -6.29 -27.52 -12.10
N HIS A 243 -6.10 -27.71 -13.40
CA HIS A 243 -4.86 -28.30 -13.92
C HIS A 243 -3.66 -27.36 -13.77
N LEU A 244 -3.85 -26.05 -14.00
CA LEU A 244 -2.75 -25.09 -13.98
C LEU A 244 -2.16 -24.86 -12.59
N ILE A 245 -3.02 -24.73 -11.58
CA ILE A 245 -2.62 -24.42 -10.19
C ILE A 245 -2.92 -25.55 -9.21
N GLY A 246 -3.21 -26.76 -9.69
CA GLY A 246 -3.69 -27.89 -8.88
C GLY A 246 -2.81 -28.24 -7.70
N HIS A 247 -1.47 -28.22 -7.85
CA HIS A 247 -0.56 -28.47 -6.73
C HIS A 247 -0.77 -27.46 -5.58
N PHE A 248 -0.97 -26.19 -5.89
CA PHE A 248 -1.27 -25.16 -4.88
C PHE A 248 -2.63 -25.40 -4.23
N LEU A 249 -3.64 -25.76 -5.03
CA LEU A 249 -5.00 -26.03 -4.53
C LEU A 249 -5.06 -27.24 -3.60
N VAL A 250 -4.29 -28.30 -3.85
CA VAL A 250 -4.22 -29.46 -2.95
C VAL A 250 -3.74 -29.05 -1.56
N HIS A 251 -2.68 -28.25 -1.48
CA HIS A 251 -2.20 -27.74 -0.18
C HIS A 251 -3.22 -26.81 0.47
N LEU A 252 -3.84 -25.91 -0.30
CA LEU A 252 -4.85 -24.99 0.20
C LEU A 252 -6.11 -25.72 0.71
N ALA A 253 -6.49 -26.85 0.12
CA ALA A 253 -7.62 -27.67 0.56
C ALA A 253 -7.35 -28.38 1.90
N THR A 254 -6.08 -28.66 2.23
CA THR A 254 -5.68 -29.18 3.55
C THR A 254 -5.60 -28.11 4.64
N CYS A 255 -5.82 -26.85 4.26
CA CYS A 255 -5.74 -25.70 5.14
C CYS A 255 -7.09 -25.52 5.85
N GLU A 256 -7.16 -25.91 7.14
CA GLU A 256 -8.35 -25.74 7.97
C GLU A 256 -8.53 -24.27 8.40
N VAL A 257 -9.76 -23.75 8.29
CA VAL A 257 -10.19 -22.40 8.72
C VAL A 257 -10.86 -22.48 10.09
#